data_AF-A0A7N1A7Q6-F1
#
_entry.id   AF-A0A7N1A7Q6-F1
#
_cell.length_a   1.000
_cell.length_b   1.000
_cell.length_c   1.000
_cell.angle_alpha   90.00
_cell.angle_beta   90.00
_cell.angle_gamma   90.00
#
_symmetry.space_group_name_H-M   'P 1'
#
loop_
_entity.id
_entity.type
_entity.pdbx_description
1 polymer ?
#
loop_
_entity_poly.entity_id
_entity_poly.type
_entity_poly.pdbx_seq_one_letter_code
_entity_poly.pdbx_strand_id
1 'polypeptide(L)'
;MWWLSVTPPSTPLCRGGASAIEKPSVSGLSAHTAFLSRKEKPRFLNVNKKTVNGLRISCSADASPPLQEAANVLNPPVLKKRKRYRKEYPGESQGITEEMRFVAMRLRNIKGKYVDKNRNSEDLDAHSDSDNDGESGESDVKSEDSEVNVDGGTWEPSAEGFMKYLVDSKLVFSTIERIVDVSDDVSYCYFRNTGLERSESLSRDLVWFSQQEIAIPEPSNPGLNYSKYLEELAERSAPLFLSHFYNIYFSHIAGGRVIARQVSEKIFDGKELEFYRWERNVEELLKDVRQKLNTLGEHWSRDDKNRCLKEATKSFRYMGQIVRLIIL
;
A
#
# COMPACT_ATOMS: atom_id res chain seq x y z
N MET A 1 15.04 10.03 -9.25
CA MET A 1 14.31 8.81 -8.78
C MET A 1 13.39 8.43 -9.93
N TRP A 2 13.97 7.76 -10.91
CA TRP A 2 13.54 7.62 -12.32
C TRP A 2 12.31 6.74 -12.57
N TRP A 3 11.48 6.47 -11.57
CA TRP A 3 10.43 5.45 -11.62
C TRP A 3 9.12 5.87 -12.31
N LEU A 4 9.08 7.08 -12.88
CA LEU A 4 7.83 7.84 -13.01
C LEU A 4 7.53 8.35 -14.42
N SER A 5 8.19 7.80 -15.43
CA SER A 5 7.83 8.04 -16.83
C SER A 5 7.33 6.73 -17.43
N VAL A 6 6.38 6.82 -18.36
CA VAL A 6 5.77 5.75 -19.19
C VAL A 6 4.36 5.33 -18.77
N THR A 7 3.40 5.92 -19.48
CA THR A 7 2.03 5.43 -19.70
C THR A 7 2.06 4.17 -20.59
N PRO A 8 1.11 3.24 -20.42
CA PRO A 8 1.04 2.05 -21.27
C PRO A 8 0.62 2.41 -22.71
N PRO A 9 1.17 1.74 -23.75
CA PRO A 9 0.70 1.92 -25.11
C PRO A 9 -0.72 1.35 -25.27
N SER A 10 -1.56 2.10 -25.96
CA SER A 10 -2.91 1.70 -26.39
C SER A 10 -2.84 0.51 -27.34
N THR A 11 -3.44 -0.61 -26.96
CA THR A 11 -3.58 -1.79 -27.82
C THR A 11 -4.65 -1.55 -28.90
N PRO A 12 -4.37 -1.85 -30.18
CA PRO A 12 -5.38 -1.80 -31.22
C PRO A 12 -6.32 -3.02 -31.15
N LEU A 13 -7.60 -2.78 -31.42
CA LEU A 13 -8.61 -3.82 -31.65
C LEU A 13 -8.23 -4.66 -32.88
N CYS A 14 -8.17 -5.98 -32.71
CA CYS A 14 -8.30 -6.92 -33.83
C CYS A 14 -9.44 -7.92 -33.58
N ARG A 15 -10.33 -7.97 -34.58
CA ARG A 15 -11.44 -8.90 -34.78
C ARG A 15 -10.94 -10.30 -35.12
N GLY A 16 -11.69 -11.30 -34.64
CA GLY A 16 -12.22 -12.38 -35.47
C GLY A 16 -11.53 -13.74 -35.37
N GLY A 17 -12.35 -14.79 -35.19
CA GLY A 17 -12.00 -16.16 -35.56
C GLY A 17 -12.31 -17.22 -34.51
N ALA A 18 -13.59 -17.55 -34.31
CA ALA A 18 -14.00 -18.74 -33.59
C ALA A 18 -13.86 -19.98 -34.49
N SER A 19 -13.20 -21.03 -34.00
CA SER A 19 -13.45 -22.41 -34.46
C SER A 19 -13.26 -23.37 -33.30
N ALA A 20 -14.30 -24.16 -33.05
CA ALA A 20 -14.35 -25.26 -32.11
C ALA A 20 -13.54 -26.45 -32.62
N ILE A 21 -13.08 -27.34 -31.72
CA ILE A 21 -13.06 -28.81 -31.87
C ILE A 21 -12.74 -29.48 -30.51
N GLU A 22 -13.68 -30.36 -30.15
CA GLU A 22 -13.66 -31.64 -29.39
C GLU A 22 -12.90 -31.87 -28.06
N LYS A 23 -13.69 -32.39 -27.12
CA LYS A 23 -13.31 -33.18 -25.93
C LYS A 23 -12.98 -34.62 -26.34
N PRO A 24 -12.28 -35.37 -25.46
CA PRO A 24 -12.87 -36.64 -25.03
C PRO A 24 -12.82 -36.89 -23.51
N SER A 25 -13.50 -37.98 -23.16
CA SER A 25 -14.07 -38.39 -21.88
C SER A 25 -13.17 -39.25 -20.96
N VAL A 26 -13.27 -38.95 -19.66
CA VAL A 26 -13.44 -39.83 -18.46
C VAL A 26 -13.07 -41.33 -18.52
N SER A 27 -12.23 -41.80 -17.59
CA SER A 27 -12.53 -42.89 -16.62
C SER A 27 -11.35 -43.28 -15.70
N GLY A 28 -11.69 -43.69 -14.46
CA GLY A 28 -10.82 -44.41 -13.49
C GLY A 28 -10.58 -43.66 -12.16
N LEU A 29 -11.51 -43.66 -11.18
CA LEU A 29 -11.80 -44.63 -10.10
C LEU A 29 -10.71 -44.89 -9.03
N SER A 30 -11.11 -44.61 -7.77
CA SER A 30 -10.63 -45.11 -6.46
C SER A 30 -9.32 -44.52 -5.89
N ALA A 31 -9.16 -44.18 -4.60
CA ALA A 31 -9.90 -44.56 -3.39
C ALA A 31 -9.88 -43.43 -2.34
N HIS A 32 -10.99 -43.29 -1.62
CA HIS A 32 -11.14 -42.48 -0.42
C HIS A 32 -10.47 -43.16 0.78
N THR A 33 -9.69 -42.41 1.56
CA THR A 33 -9.43 -42.74 2.96
C THR A 33 -9.79 -41.52 3.80
N ALA A 34 -10.94 -41.60 4.48
CA ALA A 34 -11.43 -40.60 5.40
C ALA A 34 -10.71 -40.76 6.74
N PHE A 35 -9.97 -39.72 7.16
CA PHE A 35 -9.48 -39.62 8.53
C PHE A 35 -10.42 -38.69 9.31
N LEU A 36 -11.21 -39.31 10.18
CA LEU A 36 -12.11 -38.66 11.13
C LEU A 36 -11.27 -37.95 12.19
N SER A 37 -11.29 -36.61 12.21
CA SER A 37 -10.86 -35.85 13.39
C SER A 37 -12.04 -35.11 14.01
N ARG A 38 -12.17 -35.37 15.30
CA ARG A 38 -13.30 -35.14 16.20
C ARG A 38 -13.51 -33.65 16.43
N LYS A 39 -14.71 -33.15 16.13
CA LYS A 39 -15.16 -31.80 16.56
C LYS A 39 -15.42 -31.80 18.05
N GLU A 40 -14.61 -31.08 18.82
CA GLU A 40 -14.94 -30.72 20.20
C GLU A 40 -15.45 -29.27 20.25
N LYS A 41 -16.68 -29.11 20.74
CA LYS A 41 -17.33 -27.83 21.04
C LYS A 41 -16.78 -27.29 22.37
N PRO A 42 -16.39 -26.01 22.48
CA PRO A 42 -16.28 -25.37 23.77
C PRO A 42 -17.66 -24.90 24.24
N ARG A 43 -17.95 -25.24 25.51
CA ARG A 43 -19.13 -24.83 26.26
C ARG A 43 -19.05 -23.33 26.59
N PHE A 44 -20.18 -22.66 26.45
CA PHE A 44 -20.43 -21.32 26.95
C PHE A 44 -20.24 -21.27 28.46
N LEU A 45 -19.36 -20.41 28.94
CA LEU A 45 -19.36 -19.94 30.33
C LEU A 45 -19.83 -18.48 30.34
N ASN A 46 -20.98 -18.31 30.97
CA ASN A 46 -21.71 -17.07 31.20
C ASN A 46 -21.13 -16.40 32.45
N VAL A 47 -20.66 -15.15 32.35
CA VAL A 47 -20.26 -14.35 33.53
C VAL A 47 -20.86 -12.94 33.44
N ASN A 48 -21.88 -12.75 34.27
CA ASN A 48 -22.34 -11.56 34.97
C ASN A 48 -22.24 -10.18 34.31
N LYS A 49 -23.40 -9.73 33.81
CA LYS A 49 -23.78 -8.33 33.67
C LYS A 49 -23.93 -7.70 35.06
N LYS A 50 -23.08 -6.71 35.39
CA LYS A 50 -23.32 -5.82 36.53
C LYS A 50 -24.22 -4.67 36.11
N THR A 51 -25.43 -4.72 36.66
CA THR A 51 -26.45 -3.69 36.72
C THR A 51 -25.92 -2.45 37.46
N VAL A 52 -26.07 -1.25 36.89
CA VAL A 52 -25.97 0.00 37.64
C VAL A 52 -27.25 0.81 37.41
N ASN A 53 -28.07 0.75 38.46
CA ASN A 53 -29.13 1.63 38.93
C ASN A 53 -29.62 2.75 38.02
N GLY A 54 -30.85 2.58 37.53
CA GLY A 54 -31.71 3.66 37.07
C GLY A 54 -32.21 4.49 38.26
N LEU A 55 -31.91 5.78 38.22
CA LEU A 55 -32.48 6.77 39.12
C LEU A 55 -33.88 7.14 38.59
N ARG A 56 -34.91 6.55 39.18
CA ARG A 56 -36.31 6.97 38.99
C ARG A 56 -36.54 8.21 39.86
N ILE A 57 -36.75 9.36 39.22
CA ILE A 57 -37.27 10.55 39.90
C ILE A 57 -38.78 10.51 39.83
N SER A 58 -39.38 10.54 41.01
CA SER A 58 -40.79 10.53 41.33
C SER A 58 -41.50 11.78 40.82
N CYS A 59 -42.65 11.58 40.19
CA CYS A 59 -43.61 12.62 39.84
C CYS A 59 -44.47 12.93 41.07
N SER A 60 -44.53 14.19 41.49
CA SER A 60 -45.58 14.68 42.39
C SER A 60 -46.21 15.91 41.75
N ALA A 61 -47.48 15.76 41.41
CA ALA A 61 -48.38 16.84 41.06
C ALA A 61 -48.91 17.48 42.35
N ASP A 62 -48.92 18.81 42.43
CA ASP A 62 -50.12 19.57 42.81
C ASP A 62 -49.89 21.10 42.76
N ALA A 63 -50.99 21.80 42.46
CA ALA A 63 -51.34 23.20 42.73
C ALA A 63 -50.87 24.34 41.78
N SER A 64 -51.80 24.67 40.85
CA SER A 64 -52.37 25.97 40.41
C SER A 64 -51.57 27.30 40.35
N PRO A 65 -51.94 28.23 39.43
CA PRO A 65 -51.04 29.26 38.90
C PRO A 65 -51.22 30.65 39.54
N PRO A 66 -50.20 31.53 39.48
CA PRO A 66 -50.40 32.96 39.55
C PRO A 66 -50.20 33.65 38.18
N LEU A 67 -50.82 34.81 38.12
CA LEU A 67 -51.10 35.66 36.97
C LEU A 67 -49.87 36.26 36.29
N GLN A 68 -50.10 36.63 35.03
CA GLN A 68 -49.17 37.22 34.07
C GLN A 68 -48.54 38.52 34.57
N GLU A 69 -47.22 38.64 34.38
CA GLU A 69 -46.56 39.92 34.15
C GLU A 69 -45.56 39.73 33.01
N ALA A 70 -45.84 40.39 31.87
CA ALA A 70 -45.09 40.25 30.64
C ALA A 70 -43.75 40.99 30.73
N ALA A 71 -42.74 40.35 31.32
CA ALA A 71 -41.35 40.77 31.19
C ALA A 71 -40.78 40.24 29.88
N ASN A 72 -40.60 41.14 28.91
CA ASN A 72 -39.99 40.88 27.62
C ASN A 72 -38.48 40.63 27.82
N VAL A 73 -38.09 39.42 28.24
CA VAL A 73 -36.69 39.01 28.34
C VAL A 73 -36.21 38.66 26.95
N LEU A 74 -35.45 39.57 26.33
CA LEU A 74 -34.61 39.31 25.17
C LEU A 74 -33.60 38.22 25.55
N ASN A 75 -33.94 36.96 25.31
CA ASN A 75 -32.98 35.86 25.35
C ASN A 75 -31.87 36.19 24.35
N PRO A 76 -30.59 36.26 24.78
CA PRO A 76 -29.50 36.42 23.82
C PRO A 76 -29.54 35.25 22.84
N PRO A 77 -29.31 35.50 21.53
CA PRO A 77 -29.43 34.47 20.53
C PRO A 77 -28.46 33.34 20.86
N VAL A 78 -29.01 32.14 21.09
CA VAL A 78 -28.21 30.93 21.26
C VAL A 78 -27.38 30.78 19.99
N LEU A 79 -26.08 31.07 20.07
CA LEU A 79 -25.15 30.85 18.98
C LEU A 79 -25.12 29.36 18.68
N LYS A 80 -25.93 28.95 17.69
CA LYS A 80 -25.86 27.61 17.11
C LYS A 80 -24.46 27.46 16.52
N LYS A 81 -23.53 26.86 17.28
CA LYS A 81 -22.21 26.46 16.75
C LYS A 81 -22.48 25.64 15.50
N ARG A 82 -22.19 26.23 14.33
CA ARG A 82 -22.25 25.53 13.06
C ARG A 82 -21.39 24.28 13.21
N LYS A 83 -21.99 23.09 13.15
CA LYS A 83 -21.24 21.83 13.10
C LYS A 83 -20.45 21.86 11.79
N ARG A 84 -19.17 22.27 11.83
CA ARG A 84 -18.26 22.09 10.70
C ARG A 84 -18.05 20.59 10.58
N TYR A 85 -18.68 19.98 9.58
CA TYR A 85 -18.33 18.63 9.18
C TYR A 85 -16.87 18.62 8.75
N ARG A 86 -16.11 17.63 9.21
CA ARG A 86 -14.72 17.45 8.80
C ARG A 86 -14.69 17.20 7.29
N LYS A 87 -13.83 17.91 6.56
CA LYS A 87 -13.57 17.59 5.15
C LYS A 87 -12.93 16.20 5.07
N GLU A 88 -13.51 15.31 4.27
CA GLU A 88 -12.97 13.98 4.02
C GLU A 88 -11.60 14.06 3.35
N TYR A 89 -10.72 13.12 3.67
CA TYR A 89 -9.46 12.98 2.98
C TYR A 89 -9.68 12.41 1.57
N PRO A 90 -8.80 12.74 0.59
CA PRO A 90 -8.87 12.11 -0.72
C PRO A 90 -8.84 10.58 -0.64
N GLY A 91 -9.82 9.92 -1.26
CA GLY A 91 -9.95 8.46 -1.27
C GLY A 91 -10.63 7.86 -0.04
N GLU A 92 -10.96 8.65 0.99
CA GLU A 92 -11.51 8.14 2.26
C GLU A 92 -12.84 7.40 2.09
N SER A 93 -13.70 7.87 1.17
CA SER A 93 -14.98 7.21 0.85
C SER A 93 -14.84 5.91 0.07
N GLN A 94 -13.68 5.67 -0.55
CA GLN A 94 -13.41 4.44 -1.33
C GLN A 94 -12.69 3.38 -0.51
N GLY A 95 -11.87 3.79 0.46
CA GLY A 95 -11.17 2.89 1.37
C GLY A 95 -9.70 3.24 1.56
N ILE A 96 -9.07 2.57 2.54
CA ILE A 96 -7.70 2.86 2.95
C ILE A 96 -6.69 2.68 1.82
N THR A 97 -6.93 1.74 0.90
CA THR A 97 -6.01 1.54 -0.23
C THR A 97 -6.04 2.68 -1.23
N GLU A 98 -7.18 3.34 -1.40
CA GLU A 98 -7.26 4.53 -2.25
C GLU A 98 -6.63 5.74 -1.56
N GLU A 99 -6.84 5.90 -0.25
CA GLU A 99 -6.11 6.91 0.53
C GLU A 99 -4.58 6.71 0.39
N MET A 100 -4.08 5.47 0.48
CA MET A 100 -2.67 5.14 0.24
C MET A 100 -2.22 5.49 -1.18
N ARG A 101 -3.06 5.25 -2.19
CA ARG A 101 -2.78 5.63 -3.59
C ARG A 101 -2.61 7.14 -3.73
N PHE A 102 -3.49 7.93 -3.12
CA PHE A 102 -3.35 9.40 -3.11
C PHE A 102 -2.07 9.86 -2.42
N VAL A 103 -1.68 9.22 -1.30
CA VAL A 103 -0.41 9.51 -0.63
C VAL A 103 0.77 9.18 -1.54
N ALA A 104 0.78 8.01 -2.17
CA ALA A 104 1.83 7.62 -3.11
C ALA A 104 1.92 8.59 -4.30
N MET A 105 0.79 8.99 -4.88
CA MET A 105 0.73 10.00 -5.95
C MET A 105 1.28 11.35 -5.48
N ARG A 106 0.92 11.80 -4.27
CA ARG A 106 1.43 13.06 -3.71
C ARG A 106 2.95 13.02 -3.50
N LEU A 107 3.50 11.89 -3.06
CA LEU A 107 4.95 11.70 -2.91
C LEU A 107 5.70 11.77 -4.24
N ARG A 108 5.05 11.41 -5.37
CA ARG A 108 5.58 11.62 -6.72
C ARG A 108 5.64 13.12 -7.06
N ASN A 109 4.53 13.81 -6.84
CA ASN A 109 4.36 15.20 -7.28
C ASN A 109 5.19 16.21 -6.45
N ILE A 110 5.37 15.96 -5.15
CA ILE A 110 6.15 16.87 -4.28
C ILE A 110 7.60 16.97 -4.77
N LYS A 111 8.22 15.87 -5.18
CA LYS A 111 9.60 15.89 -5.69
C LYS A 111 9.73 16.61 -7.03
N GLY A 112 8.71 16.58 -7.88
CA GLY A 112 8.69 17.35 -9.14
C GLY A 112 8.68 18.86 -8.91
N LYS A 113 7.90 19.35 -7.93
CA LYS A 113 7.79 20.79 -7.64
C LYS A 113 9.08 21.45 -7.13
N TYR A 114 10.00 20.70 -6.51
CA TYR A 114 11.31 21.23 -6.09
C TYR A 114 12.33 21.30 -7.23
N VAL A 115 12.13 20.55 -8.32
CA VAL A 115 13.02 20.57 -9.49
C VAL A 115 12.69 21.77 -10.39
N ASP A 116 11.42 22.13 -10.55
CA ASP A 116 11.01 23.29 -11.37
C ASP A 116 11.30 24.65 -10.72
N LYS A 117 11.41 24.73 -9.39
CA LYS A 117 11.66 26.00 -8.69
C LYS A 117 13.11 26.47 -8.76
N ASN A 118 14.03 25.64 -9.26
CA ASN A 118 15.47 25.93 -9.27
C ASN A 118 16.00 26.40 -10.64
N ARG A 119 15.11 26.75 -11.58
CA ARG A 119 15.50 27.25 -12.92
C ARG A 119 15.10 28.68 -13.23
N ASN A 120 14.48 29.43 -12.31
CA ASN A 120 14.23 30.85 -12.52
C ASN A 120 14.40 31.68 -11.24
N SER A 121 15.12 32.78 -11.44
CA SER A 121 15.29 34.01 -10.64
C SER A 121 16.15 33.98 -9.37
N GLU A 122 17.32 34.59 -9.53
CA GLU A 122 17.94 35.52 -8.60
C GLU A 122 16.92 36.55 -8.03
N ASP A 123 17.20 37.03 -6.81
CA ASP A 123 16.62 38.18 -6.09
C ASP A 123 15.34 38.04 -5.20
N LEU A 124 15.61 38.25 -3.90
CA LEU A 124 14.86 38.96 -2.83
C LEU A 124 13.75 38.27 -1.98
N ASP A 125 14.06 38.28 -0.67
CA ASP A 125 13.27 38.61 0.52
C ASP A 125 12.10 37.76 1.08
N ALA A 126 12.36 37.31 2.31
CA ALA A 126 11.57 37.33 3.55
C ALA A 126 10.02 37.36 3.56
N HIS A 127 9.49 36.42 4.36
CA HIS A 127 8.21 36.39 5.08
C HIS A 127 6.88 36.39 4.28
N SER A 128 6.11 35.31 4.43
CA SER A 128 4.78 35.36 5.08
C SER A 128 4.14 33.97 5.14
N ASP A 129 3.56 33.67 6.31
CA ASP A 129 2.52 32.66 6.53
C ASP A 129 1.24 32.95 5.71
N SER A 130 0.38 31.93 5.62
CA SER A 130 -1.09 31.97 5.44
C SER A 130 -1.64 31.37 4.13
N ASP A 131 -2.20 30.16 4.31
CA ASP A 131 -3.53 29.66 3.91
C ASP A 131 -4.15 29.91 2.52
N ASN A 132 -4.76 28.81 2.04
CA ASN A 132 -5.88 28.71 1.08
C ASN A 132 -5.54 29.06 -0.39
N ASP A 133 -6.04 28.42 -1.43
CA ASP A 133 -7.39 27.94 -1.70
C ASP A 133 -7.41 26.67 -2.56
N GLY A 134 -8.54 25.97 -2.50
CA GLY A 134 -8.88 24.95 -3.48
C GLY A 134 -9.40 25.58 -4.76
N GLU A 135 -8.95 25.08 -5.91
CA GLU A 135 -9.67 25.27 -7.15
C GLU A 135 -9.56 24.00 -8.00
N SER A 136 -10.73 23.44 -8.28
CA SER A 136 -10.99 22.44 -9.29
C SER A 136 -10.84 23.09 -10.66
N GLY A 137 -9.75 22.78 -11.36
CA GLY A 137 -9.56 23.10 -12.76
C GLY A 137 -9.23 21.82 -13.52
N GLU A 138 -10.20 21.33 -14.26
CA GLU A 138 -9.99 20.34 -15.32
C GLU A 138 -9.19 21.03 -16.43
N SER A 139 -7.90 20.71 -16.54
CA SER A 139 -7.08 21.09 -17.68
C SER A 139 -6.53 19.83 -18.34
N ASP A 140 -7.20 19.49 -19.44
CA ASP A 140 -6.77 18.50 -20.41
C ASP A 140 -5.53 19.06 -21.14
N VAL A 141 -4.35 18.80 -20.57
CA VAL A 141 -3.07 19.18 -21.18
C VAL A 141 -2.36 17.92 -21.61
N LYS A 142 -2.51 17.60 -22.91
CA LYS A 142 -1.55 16.78 -23.64
C LYS A 142 -0.17 17.40 -23.45
N SER A 143 0.67 16.75 -22.66
CA SER A 143 2.06 17.13 -22.46
C SER A 143 2.91 16.10 -23.21
N GLU A 144 3.48 16.59 -24.30
CA GLU A 144 4.49 15.95 -25.12
C GLU A 144 5.72 15.60 -24.27
N ASP A 145 6.39 14.52 -24.67
CA ASP A 145 7.67 14.04 -24.17
C ASP A 145 8.60 15.21 -23.84
N SER A 146 8.76 15.48 -22.55
CA SER A 146 9.74 16.42 -22.04
C SER A 146 10.65 15.65 -21.11
N GLU A 147 11.62 14.96 -21.72
CA GLU A 147 12.87 14.57 -21.08
C GLU A 147 13.52 15.82 -20.48
N VAL A 148 13.38 16.00 -19.17
CA VAL A 148 14.13 17.03 -18.44
C VAL A 148 15.21 16.38 -17.60
N ASN A 149 16.43 16.48 -18.13
CA ASN A 149 17.72 16.28 -17.49
C ASN A 149 17.80 16.98 -16.12
N VAL A 150 18.17 16.20 -15.10
CA VAL A 150 18.69 16.67 -13.80
C VAL A 150 19.98 15.91 -13.50
N ASP A 151 21.08 16.65 -13.58
CA ASP A 151 22.40 16.35 -13.00
C ASP A 151 23.17 15.11 -13.49
N GLY A 152 23.79 15.24 -14.67
CA GLY A 152 25.22 15.01 -14.87
C GLY A 152 25.80 13.59 -14.80
N GLY A 153 25.02 12.55 -14.51
CA GLY A 153 25.45 11.15 -14.60
C GLY A 153 24.42 10.31 -15.32
N THR A 154 24.80 9.66 -16.42
CA THR A 154 23.97 8.64 -17.08
C THR A 154 23.56 7.60 -16.04
N TRP A 155 22.27 7.29 -15.93
CA TRP A 155 21.83 6.17 -15.11
C TRP A 155 22.38 4.87 -15.72
N GLU A 156 23.44 4.36 -15.11
CA GLU A 156 24.17 3.17 -15.55
C GLU A 156 24.10 2.10 -14.46
N PRO A 157 23.34 1.02 -14.67
CA PRO A 157 23.30 -0.09 -13.75
C PRO A 157 24.62 -0.87 -13.81
N SER A 158 25.02 -1.47 -12.68
CA SER A 158 26.16 -2.38 -12.60
C SER A 158 25.67 -3.81 -12.29
N ALA A 159 26.40 -4.83 -12.74
CA ALA A 159 26.06 -6.22 -12.42
C ALA A 159 26.16 -6.50 -10.91
N GLU A 160 27.22 -6.00 -10.26
CA GLU A 160 27.45 -6.12 -8.81
C GLU A 160 26.35 -5.43 -8.01
N GLY A 161 26.03 -4.18 -8.37
CA GLY A 161 25.00 -3.37 -7.74
C GLY A 161 23.61 -3.97 -7.90
N PHE A 162 23.31 -4.51 -9.09
CA PHE A 162 22.06 -5.25 -9.30
C PHE A 162 21.98 -6.52 -8.46
N MET A 163 23.10 -7.24 -8.26
CA MET A 163 23.11 -8.41 -7.39
C MET A 163 22.82 -8.05 -5.94
N LYS A 164 23.42 -6.96 -5.42
CA LYS A 164 23.09 -6.41 -4.09
C LYS A 164 21.62 -6.05 -3.99
N TYR A 165 21.05 -5.43 -5.03
CA TYR A 165 19.62 -5.12 -5.10
C TYR A 165 18.74 -6.37 -5.01
N LEU A 166 19.06 -7.44 -5.74
CA LEU A 166 18.28 -8.69 -5.71
C LEU A 166 18.38 -9.40 -4.36
N VAL A 167 19.57 -9.46 -3.75
CA VAL A 167 19.78 -10.06 -2.43
C VAL A 167 19.03 -9.29 -1.35
N ASP A 168 19.15 -7.96 -1.31
CA ASP A 168 18.42 -7.12 -0.34
C ASP A 168 16.90 -7.20 -0.54
N SER A 169 16.45 -7.22 -1.80
CA SER A 169 15.04 -7.41 -2.13
C SER A 169 14.53 -8.76 -1.65
N LYS A 170 15.30 -9.84 -1.87
CA LYS A 170 14.97 -11.19 -1.40
C LYS A 170 14.82 -11.23 0.11
N LEU A 171 15.73 -10.58 0.83
CA LEU A 171 15.65 -10.53 2.29
C LEU A 171 14.36 -9.83 2.75
N VAL A 172 14.00 -8.70 2.15
CA VAL A 172 12.77 -7.96 2.49
C VAL A 172 11.51 -8.76 2.16
N PHE A 173 11.43 -9.36 0.96
CA PHE A 173 10.29 -10.22 0.59
C PHE A 173 10.19 -11.45 1.49
N SER A 174 11.30 -12.14 1.76
CA SER A 174 11.31 -13.28 2.70
C SER A 174 10.86 -12.88 4.10
N THR A 175 11.20 -11.66 4.54
CA THR A 175 10.81 -11.13 5.85
C THR A 175 9.30 -10.89 5.94
N ILE A 176 8.71 -10.17 4.97
CA ILE A 176 7.26 -9.92 5.00
C ILE A 176 6.45 -11.19 4.82
N GLU A 177 6.93 -12.12 3.98
CA GLU A 177 6.28 -13.41 3.74
C GLU A 177 6.31 -14.26 5.00
N ARG A 178 7.48 -14.38 5.66
CA ARG A 178 7.60 -15.11 6.93
C ARG A 178 6.73 -14.50 8.02
N ILE A 179 6.73 -13.18 8.20
CA ILE A 179 5.92 -12.49 9.22
C ILE A 179 4.43 -12.86 9.04
N VAL A 180 3.94 -12.82 7.81
CA VAL A 180 2.55 -13.13 7.49
C VAL A 180 2.26 -14.62 7.65
N ASP A 181 3.18 -15.49 7.27
CA ASP A 181 3.02 -16.94 7.36
C ASP A 181 2.96 -17.41 8.81
N VAL A 182 3.88 -16.98 9.68
CA VAL A 182 4.00 -17.51 11.04
C VAL A 182 3.10 -16.84 12.09
N SER A 183 2.48 -15.71 11.77
CA SER A 183 1.72 -14.92 12.76
C SER A 183 0.34 -15.50 13.08
N ASP A 184 -0.02 -15.52 14.36
CA ASP A 184 -1.38 -15.85 14.80
C ASP A 184 -2.35 -14.66 14.76
N ASP A 185 -1.88 -13.46 14.38
CA ASP A 185 -2.75 -12.30 14.21
C ASP A 185 -3.69 -12.50 13.02
N VAL A 186 -5.00 -12.48 13.30
CA VAL A 186 -6.07 -12.65 12.31
C VAL A 186 -5.93 -11.67 11.14
N SER A 187 -5.39 -10.48 11.39
CA SER A 187 -5.15 -9.46 10.36
C SER A 187 -4.18 -9.95 9.29
N TYR A 188 -3.17 -10.76 9.66
CA TYR A 188 -2.14 -11.24 8.73
C TYR A 188 -2.59 -12.50 7.99
N CYS A 189 -3.44 -13.33 8.59
CA CYS A 189 -3.99 -14.54 7.97
C CYS A 189 -4.58 -14.31 6.57
N TYR A 190 -5.20 -13.15 6.32
CA TYR A 190 -5.77 -12.80 5.02
C TYR A 190 -4.73 -12.65 3.90
N PHE A 191 -3.46 -12.43 4.25
CA PHE A 191 -2.38 -12.13 3.31
C PHE A 191 -1.40 -13.30 3.12
N ARG A 192 -1.72 -14.49 3.65
CA ARG A 192 -1.00 -15.72 3.29
C ARG A 192 -1.38 -16.16 1.88
N ASN A 193 -0.41 -16.69 1.14
CA ASN A 193 -0.60 -17.31 -0.18
C ASN A 193 -1.42 -16.41 -1.12
N THR A 194 -1.04 -15.14 -1.19
CA THR A 194 -1.67 -14.15 -2.07
C THR A 194 -1.37 -14.40 -3.54
N GLY A 195 -0.32 -15.18 -3.84
CA GLY A 195 0.26 -15.32 -5.17
C GLY A 195 1.20 -14.18 -5.54
N LEU A 196 1.37 -13.18 -4.66
CA LEU A 196 2.29 -12.06 -4.88
C LEU A 196 3.70 -12.35 -4.36
N GLU A 197 3.88 -13.38 -3.53
CA GLU A 197 5.14 -13.79 -2.89
C GLU A 197 6.28 -13.90 -3.91
N ARG A 198 7.46 -13.35 -3.59
CA ARG A 198 8.61 -13.17 -4.48
C ARG A 198 9.88 -13.87 -3.99
N SER A 199 9.97 -14.23 -2.71
CA SER A 199 11.21 -14.80 -2.16
C SER A 199 11.70 -16.04 -2.92
N GLU A 200 10.78 -16.92 -3.32
CA GLU A 200 11.11 -18.14 -4.07
C GLU A 200 11.59 -17.81 -5.49
N SER A 201 10.88 -16.93 -6.21
CA SER A 201 11.28 -16.49 -7.55
C SER A 201 12.66 -15.83 -7.57
N LEU A 202 12.96 -15.00 -6.56
CA LEU A 202 14.28 -14.41 -6.37
C LEU A 202 15.35 -15.45 -6.07
N SER A 203 15.02 -16.49 -5.30
CA SER A 203 15.96 -17.59 -5.03
C SER A 203 16.35 -18.30 -6.32
N ARG A 204 15.39 -18.55 -7.22
CA ARG A 204 15.65 -19.18 -8.52
C ARG A 204 16.49 -18.29 -9.44
N ASP A 205 16.20 -16.99 -9.49
CA ASP A 205 17.02 -16.04 -10.25
C ASP A 205 18.46 -15.96 -9.71
N LEU A 206 18.66 -15.90 -8.39
CA LEU A 206 19.99 -15.88 -7.78
C LEU A 206 20.77 -17.17 -8.07
N VAL A 207 20.13 -18.34 -7.99
CA VAL A 207 20.75 -19.61 -8.39
C VAL A 207 21.19 -19.56 -9.85
N TRP A 208 20.33 -19.06 -10.75
CA TRP A 208 20.68 -18.91 -12.16
C TRP A 208 21.92 -18.01 -12.35
N PHE A 209 22.02 -16.89 -11.63
CA PHE A 209 23.20 -16.01 -11.69
C PHE A 209 24.47 -16.68 -11.15
N SER A 210 24.38 -17.49 -10.09
CA SER A 210 25.54 -18.23 -9.59
C SER A 210 26.10 -19.22 -10.60
N GLN A 211 25.25 -19.79 -11.46
CA GLN A 211 25.67 -20.67 -12.55
C GLN A 211 26.38 -19.93 -13.67
N GLN A 212 26.18 -18.61 -13.78
CA GLN A 212 26.90 -17.73 -14.70
C GLN A 212 28.18 -17.15 -14.07
N GLU A 213 28.67 -17.77 -12.97
CA GLU A 213 29.86 -17.33 -12.22
C GLU A 213 29.77 -15.91 -11.64
N ILE A 214 28.55 -15.36 -11.52
CA ILE A 214 28.33 -14.07 -10.86
C ILE A 214 28.26 -14.30 -9.34
N ALA A 215 29.16 -13.63 -8.61
CA ALA A 215 29.21 -13.71 -7.16
C ALA A 215 27.93 -13.15 -6.53
N ILE A 216 27.28 -13.94 -5.67
CA ILE A 216 26.15 -13.49 -4.85
C ILE A 216 26.72 -12.88 -3.57
N PRO A 217 26.51 -11.57 -3.31
CA PRO A 217 26.97 -10.93 -2.09
C PRO A 217 26.07 -11.29 -0.90
N GLU A 218 26.57 -11.05 0.30
CA GLU A 218 25.74 -11.04 1.52
C GLU A 218 24.77 -9.84 1.53
N PRO A 219 23.65 -9.93 2.25
CA PRO A 219 22.71 -8.81 2.40
C PRO A 219 23.40 -7.55 2.93
N SER A 220 23.11 -6.43 2.29
CA SER A 220 23.66 -5.12 2.62
C SER A 220 22.84 -4.44 3.72
N ASN A 221 23.41 -3.36 4.29
CA ASN A 221 22.75 -2.57 5.33
C ASN A 221 21.33 -2.06 4.96
N PRO A 222 21.03 -1.63 3.70
CA PRO A 222 19.67 -1.24 3.35
C PRO A 222 18.63 -2.35 3.56
N GLY A 223 18.90 -3.56 3.07
CA GLY A 223 18.05 -4.73 3.25
C GLY A 223 17.94 -5.17 4.70
N LEU A 224 19.06 -5.23 5.43
CA LEU A 224 19.09 -5.59 6.86
C LEU A 224 18.27 -4.61 7.71
N ASN A 225 18.50 -3.30 7.53
CA ASN A 225 17.79 -2.27 8.28
C ASN A 225 16.30 -2.28 7.98
N TYR A 226 15.92 -2.48 6.71
CA TYR A 226 14.50 -2.49 6.36
C TYR A 226 13.80 -3.74 6.92
N SER A 227 14.43 -4.89 6.81
CA SER A 227 13.87 -6.15 7.32
C SER A 227 13.68 -6.10 8.84
N LYS A 228 14.69 -5.62 9.57
CA LYS A 228 14.57 -5.39 11.02
C LYS A 228 13.43 -4.41 11.37
N TYR A 229 13.32 -3.31 10.62
CA TYR A 229 12.23 -2.35 10.82
C TYR A 229 10.85 -3.00 10.62
N LEU A 230 10.70 -3.87 9.62
CA LEU A 230 9.45 -4.57 9.34
C LEU A 230 9.08 -5.56 10.45
N GLU A 231 10.04 -6.28 11.01
CA GLU A 231 9.85 -7.17 12.16
C GLU A 231 9.36 -6.39 13.38
N GLU A 232 10.07 -5.33 13.78
CA GLU A 232 9.69 -4.48 14.92
C GLU A 232 8.32 -3.82 14.71
N LEU A 233 7.97 -3.48 13.46
CA LEU A 233 6.69 -2.87 13.13
C LEU A 233 5.54 -3.87 13.20
N ALA A 234 5.76 -5.12 12.76
CA ALA A 234 4.78 -6.18 12.78
C ALA A 234 4.35 -6.58 14.20
N GLU A 235 5.29 -6.53 15.16
CA GLU A 235 4.99 -6.75 16.58
C GLU A 235 4.20 -5.60 17.21
N ARG A 236 4.43 -4.37 16.74
CA ARG A 236 3.83 -3.17 17.33
C ARG A 236 2.44 -2.84 16.78
N SER A 237 2.21 -3.00 15.48
CA SER A 237 0.97 -2.51 14.86
C SER A 237 0.73 -3.09 13.47
N ALA A 238 -0.33 -3.91 13.37
CA ALA A 238 -0.80 -4.46 12.09
C ALA A 238 -1.10 -3.38 11.03
N PRO A 239 -1.83 -2.28 11.31
CA PRO A 239 -2.04 -1.23 10.32
C PRO A 239 -0.74 -0.64 9.73
N LEU A 240 0.29 -0.48 10.55
CA LEU A 240 1.56 0.10 10.09
C LEU A 240 2.34 -0.88 9.24
N PHE A 241 2.44 -2.14 9.69
CA PHE A 241 3.07 -3.20 8.91
C PHE A 241 2.36 -3.42 7.56
N LEU A 242 1.02 -3.48 7.56
CA LEU A 242 0.24 -3.67 6.35
C LEU A 242 0.36 -2.51 5.35
N SER A 243 0.68 -1.30 5.83
CA SER A 243 1.06 -0.19 4.95
C SER A 243 2.33 -0.50 4.16
N HIS A 244 3.35 -1.03 4.82
CA HIS A 244 4.59 -1.43 4.17
C HIS A 244 4.38 -2.62 3.25
N PHE A 245 3.68 -3.66 3.71
CA PHE A 245 3.31 -4.83 2.90
C PHE A 245 2.70 -4.40 1.57
N TYR A 246 1.66 -3.56 1.61
CA TYR A 246 1.00 -3.07 0.39
C TYR A 246 1.96 -2.28 -0.51
N ASN A 247 2.69 -1.32 0.06
CA ASN A 247 3.56 -0.45 -0.73
C ASN A 247 4.74 -1.20 -1.36
N ILE A 248 5.26 -2.25 -0.72
CA ILE A 248 6.32 -3.10 -1.29
C ILE A 248 5.81 -3.81 -2.54
N TYR A 249 4.71 -4.56 -2.45
CA TYR A 249 4.15 -5.26 -3.61
C TYR A 249 3.66 -4.29 -4.69
N PHE A 250 2.94 -3.23 -4.31
CA PHE A 250 2.47 -2.22 -5.26
C PHE A 250 3.63 -1.58 -6.05
N SER A 251 4.71 -1.21 -5.36
CA SER A 251 5.86 -0.59 -6.02
C SER A 251 6.59 -1.56 -6.94
N HIS A 252 6.72 -2.83 -6.54
CA HIS A 252 7.31 -3.89 -7.35
C HIS A 252 6.51 -4.13 -8.64
N ILE A 253 5.18 -4.24 -8.52
CA ILE A 253 4.28 -4.50 -9.66
C ILE A 253 4.25 -3.29 -10.62
N ALA A 254 4.16 -2.08 -10.09
CA ALA A 254 4.02 -0.87 -10.91
C ALA A 254 5.34 -0.40 -11.52
N GLY A 255 6.40 -0.31 -10.72
CA GLY A 255 7.70 0.28 -11.13
C GLY A 255 8.83 -0.73 -11.28
N GLY A 256 8.81 -1.82 -10.51
CA GLY A 256 9.88 -2.82 -10.51
C GLY A 256 10.15 -3.43 -11.90
N ARG A 257 9.07 -3.75 -12.64
CA ARG A 257 9.17 -4.31 -14.01
C ARG A 257 9.96 -3.42 -14.97
N VAL A 258 9.79 -2.10 -14.88
CA VAL A 258 10.47 -1.14 -15.77
C VAL A 258 11.97 -1.14 -15.50
N ILE A 259 12.37 -1.07 -14.23
CA ILE A 259 13.78 -1.12 -13.83
C ILE A 259 14.41 -2.45 -14.23
N ALA A 260 13.73 -3.56 -13.95
CA ALA A 260 14.21 -4.88 -14.30
C ALA A 260 14.51 -5.02 -15.79
N ARG A 261 13.58 -4.56 -16.62
CA ARG A 261 13.73 -4.59 -18.08
C ARG A 261 14.93 -3.76 -18.51
N GLN A 262 15.07 -2.54 -18.00
CA GLN A 262 16.21 -1.67 -18.32
C GLN A 262 17.56 -2.26 -17.90
N VAL A 263 17.64 -2.87 -16.70
CA VAL A 263 18.88 -3.53 -16.27
C VAL A 263 19.16 -4.76 -17.14
N SER A 264 18.14 -5.56 -17.39
CA SER A 264 18.25 -6.80 -18.15
C SER A 264 18.68 -6.55 -19.60
N GLU A 265 18.08 -5.55 -20.26
CA GLU A 265 18.47 -5.13 -21.62
C GLU A 265 19.91 -4.62 -21.68
N LYS A 266 20.41 -3.97 -20.61
CA LYS A 266 21.77 -3.39 -20.58
C LYS A 266 22.87 -4.38 -20.21
N ILE A 267 22.60 -5.32 -19.30
CA ILE A 267 23.65 -6.14 -18.65
C ILE A 267 23.45 -7.64 -18.86
N PHE A 268 22.22 -8.09 -19.11
CA PHE A 268 21.87 -9.53 -19.12
C PHE A 268 21.16 -9.96 -20.40
N ASP A 269 21.46 -9.30 -21.53
CA ASP A 269 20.96 -9.64 -22.87
C ASP A 269 19.44 -9.87 -22.96
N GLY A 270 18.68 -9.10 -22.18
CA GLY A 270 17.22 -9.18 -22.15
C GLY A 270 16.65 -10.41 -21.41
N LYS A 271 17.45 -11.09 -20.57
CA LYS A 271 16.98 -12.16 -19.69
C LYS A 271 15.76 -11.73 -18.88
N GLU A 272 14.64 -12.42 -19.07
CA GLU A 272 13.47 -12.22 -18.22
C GLU A 272 13.65 -12.93 -16.88
N LEU A 273 13.64 -12.17 -15.79
CA LEU A 273 13.79 -12.67 -14.43
C LEU A 273 12.45 -13.19 -13.88
N GLU A 274 12.49 -14.29 -13.15
CA GLU A 274 11.30 -14.86 -12.50
C GLU A 274 10.71 -13.95 -11.44
N PHE A 275 11.53 -13.10 -10.81
CA PHE A 275 11.12 -12.08 -9.87
C PHE A 275 9.98 -11.19 -10.39
N TYR A 276 9.88 -11.02 -11.72
CA TYR A 276 8.87 -10.22 -12.39
C TYR A 276 7.87 -11.05 -13.21
N ARG A 277 7.79 -12.36 -12.97
CA ARG A 277 6.78 -13.26 -13.56
C ARG A 277 5.81 -13.77 -12.50
N TRP A 278 4.53 -13.82 -12.83
CA TRP A 278 3.48 -14.33 -11.95
C TRP A 278 2.69 -15.41 -12.67
N GLU A 279 2.25 -16.42 -11.92
CA GLU A 279 1.46 -17.54 -12.47
C GLU A 279 0.04 -17.09 -12.88
N ARG A 280 -0.49 -16.08 -12.19
CA ARG A 280 -1.83 -15.51 -12.41
C ARG A 280 -1.74 -14.04 -12.81
N ASN A 281 -2.86 -13.49 -13.26
CA ASN A 281 -2.97 -12.07 -13.57
C ASN A 281 -2.65 -11.22 -12.32
N VAL A 282 -1.57 -10.44 -12.39
CA VAL A 282 -1.05 -9.71 -11.22
C VAL A 282 -1.97 -8.57 -10.80
N GLU A 283 -2.72 -7.98 -11.73
CA GLU A 283 -3.68 -6.92 -11.46
C GLU A 283 -4.86 -7.43 -10.63
N GLU A 284 -5.33 -8.65 -10.91
CA GLU A 284 -6.33 -9.35 -10.11
C GLU A 284 -5.80 -9.70 -8.71
N LEU A 285 -4.59 -10.27 -8.61
CA LEU A 285 -3.98 -10.59 -7.31
C LEU A 285 -3.85 -9.33 -6.42
N LEU A 286 -3.40 -8.22 -7.00
CA LEU A 286 -3.27 -6.96 -6.30
C LEU A 286 -4.64 -6.35 -5.94
N LYS A 287 -5.65 -6.51 -6.78
CA LYS A 287 -7.03 -6.11 -6.48
C LYS A 287 -7.58 -6.87 -5.27
N ASP A 288 -7.33 -8.18 -5.19
CA ASP A 288 -7.75 -9.01 -4.05
C ASP A 288 -7.07 -8.56 -2.75
N VAL A 289 -5.77 -8.25 -2.79
CA VAL A 289 -5.04 -7.68 -1.64
C VAL A 289 -5.65 -6.34 -1.22
N ARG A 290 -6.01 -5.47 -2.16
CA ARG A 290 -6.65 -4.19 -1.84
C ARG A 290 -8.00 -4.37 -1.17
N GLN A 291 -8.81 -5.30 -1.66
CA GLN A 291 -10.12 -5.58 -1.06
C GLN A 291 -9.97 -6.06 0.38
N LYS A 292 -9.05 -7.01 0.64
CA LYS A 292 -8.75 -7.50 2.00
C LYS A 292 -8.29 -6.38 2.93
N LEU A 293 -7.40 -5.49 2.45
CA LEU A 293 -6.96 -4.31 3.22
C LEU A 293 -8.10 -3.34 3.52
N ASN A 294 -9.01 -3.10 2.56
CA ASN A 294 -10.16 -2.24 2.79
C ASN A 294 -11.10 -2.82 3.85
N THR A 295 -11.39 -4.13 3.79
CA THR A 295 -12.20 -4.81 4.81
C THR A 295 -11.58 -4.73 6.22
N LEU A 296 -10.26 -4.89 6.34
CA LEU A 296 -9.57 -4.68 7.63
C LEU A 296 -9.63 -3.21 8.04
N GLY A 297 -9.40 -2.30 7.09
CA GLY A 297 -9.41 -0.86 7.29
C GLY A 297 -10.75 -0.30 7.75
N GLU A 298 -11.88 -0.94 7.46
CA GLU A 298 -13.20 -0.56 7.98
C GLU A 298 -13.25 -0.52 9.51
N HIS A 299 -12.46 -1.39 10.16
CA HIS A 299 -12.42 -1.55 11.61
C HIS A 299 -11.33 -0.69 12.28
N TRP A 300 -10.49 -0.01 11.50
CA TRP A 300 -9.43 0.84 12.03
C TRP A 300 -9.97 2.21 12.45
N SER A 301 -9.47 2.71 13.58
CA SER A 301 -9.72 4.11 13.97
C SER A 301 -9.17 5.06 12.91
N ARG A 302 -9.70 6.29 12.84
CA ARG A 302 -9.16 7.31 11.93
C ARG A 302 -7.69 7.61 12.21
N ASP A 303 -7.27 7.52 13.48
CA ASP A 303 -5.88 7.69 13.87
C ASP A 303 -4.99 6.55 13.40
N ASP A 304 -5.45 5.30 13.45
CA ASP A 304 -4.74 4.14 12.88
C ASP A 304 -4.57 4.29 11.36
N LYS A 305 -5.65 4.67 10.65
CA LYS A 305 -5.58 4.98 9.21
C LYS A 305 -4.56 6.08 8.93
N ASN A 306 -4.59 7.17 9.70
CA ASN A 306 -3.64 8.28 9.52
C ASN A 306 -2.19 7.86 9.78
N ARG A 307 -1.93 7.04 10.80
CA ARG A 307 -0.58 6.51 11.07
C ARG A 307 -0.15 5.56 9.96
N CYS A 308 -1.02 4.67 9.52
CA CYS A 308 -0.82 3.76 8.39
C CYS A 308 -0.42 4.53 7.12
N LEU A 309 -1.12 5.62 6.79
CA LEU A 309 -0.80 6.47 5.64
C LEU A 309 0.57 7.18 5.77
N LYS A 310 0.98 7.56 6.98
CA LYS A 310 2.30 8.17 7.22
C LYS A 310 3.46 7.21 6.96
N GLU A 311 3.26 5.91 7.18
CA GLU A 311 4.28 4.87 6.93
C GLU A 311 4.64 4.72 5.46
N ALA A 312 3.75 5.09 4.52
CA ALA A 312 4.04 5.04 3.09
C ALA A 312 5.34 5.80 2.74
N THR A 313 5.54 6.98 3.32
CA THR A 313 6.77 7.77 3.12
C THR A 313 8.03 7.01 3.55
N LYS A 314 7.97 6.28 4.67
CA LYS A 314 9.09 5.49 5.16
C LYS A 314 9.32 4.27 4.27
N SER A 315 8.26 3.60 3.84
CA SER A 315 8.33 2.49 2.89
C SER A 315 9.08 2.90 1.63
N PHE A 316 8.71 4.03 1.01
CA PHE A 316 9.40 4.53 -0.19
C PHE A 316 10.84 4.95 0.05
N ARG A 317 11.18 5.42 1.27
CA ARG A 317 12.57 5.74 1.63
C ARG A 317 13.43 4.47 1.68
N TYR A 318 12.97 3.43 2.35
CA TYR A 318 13.71 2.16 2.45
C TYR A 318 13.85 1.47 1.09
N MET A 319 12.75 1.32 0.34
CA MET A 319 12.80 0.76 -1.02
C MET A 319 13.71 1.59 -1.94
N GLY A 320 13.68 2.92 -1.79
CA GLY A 320 14.56 3.82 -2.52
C GLY A 320 16.05 3.64 -2.21
N GLN A 321 16.41 3.24 -0.98
CA GLN A 321 17.80 2.92 -0.63
C GLN A 321 18.25 1.61 -1.27
N ILE A 322 17.39 0.58 -1.25
CA ILE A 322 17.67 -0.72 -1.89
C ILE A 322 17.85 -0.55 -3.39
N VAL A 323 17.01 0.26 -4.05
CA VAL A 323 17.12 0.42 -5.50
C VAL A 323 18.35 1.24 -5.91
N ARG A 324 18.83 2.14 -5.06
CA ARG A 324 20.09 2.84 -5.36
C ARG A 324 21.27 1.88 -5.45
N LEU A 325 21.20 0.69 -4.86
CA LEU A 325 22.24 -0.32 -5.01
C LEU A 325 22.49 -0.70 -6.47
N ILE A 326 21.48 -0.60 -7.35
CA ILE A 326 21.60 -0.97 -8.77
C ILE A 326 22.70 -0.19 -9.51
N ILE A 327 22.93 1.06 -9.10
CA ILE A 327 23.89 1.98 -9.74
C ILE A 327 25.18 2.16 -8.94
N LEU A 328 25.37 1.38 -7.87
CA LEU A 328 26.62 1.35 -7.11
C LEU A 328 27.58 0.34 -7.71
#